data_AF-L7MCU9-F1
#
_entry.id   AF-L7MCU9-F1
#
_cell.length_a   1.000
_cell.length_b   1.000
_cell.length_c   1.000
_cell.angle_alpha   90.00
_cell.angle_beta   90.00
_cell.angle_gamma   90.00
#
_symmetry.space_group_name_H-M   'P 1'
#
loop_
_entity.id
_entity.type
_entity.pdbx_description
1 polymer ?
#
loop_
_entity_poly.entity_id
_entity_poly.type
_entity_poly.pdbx_seq_one_letter_code
_entity_poly.pdbx_strand_id
1 'polypeptide(L)'
;EEQYNSDREQEFHFDDFIKRFANPKVVIAYCKLLSHYRTNSPATNQQVLRMLHRLAWDLKMYPMLFQASVFKTFQNIMHDCYSLPKERVDGTLKELARLATFVVRKFVAAAQENKIVFAELLFWKNTKDAYELVHGYGSGSKKPSKVAWTEEQVYELKVLYERYKEEMTPDKDVVDLIL
;
A
#
# COMPACT_ATOMS: atom_id res chain seq x y z
N GLU A 1 -27.14 2.38 36.99
CA GLU A 1 -26.50 3.05 35.84
C GLU A 1 -25.11 3.43 36.27
N GLU A 2 -24.08 2.87 35.63
CA GLU A 2 -22.71 3.41 35.54
C GLU A 2 -21.89 2.37 34.76
N GLN A 3 -21.99 2.47 33.43
CA GLN A 3 -21.22 1.65 32.51
C GLN A 3 -19.84 2.31 32.41
N TYR A 4 -18.87 1.75 33.14
CA TYR A 4 -17.46 2.14 33.08
C TYR A 4 -17.00 1.94 31.62
N ASN A 5 -16.98 3.03 30.85
CA ASN A 5 -16.41 3.03 29.52
C ASN A 5 -14.90 2.93 29.71
N SER A 6 -14.38 1.70 29.74
CA SER A 6 -12.96 1.43 29.65
C SER A 6 -12.49 2.02 28.32
N ASP A 7 -11.86 3.19 28.40
CA ASP A 7 -11.04 3.71 27.31
C ASP A 7 -9.98 2.64 27.03
N ARG A 8 -10.22 1.84 25.99
CA ARG A 8 -9.26 0.85 25.49
C ARG A 8 -8.09 1.62 24.90
N GLU A 9 -7.04 1.81 25.69
CA GLU A 9 -5.75 2.30 25.20
C GLU A 9 -5.29 1.39 24.05
N GLN A 10 -5.41 1.89 22.82
CA GLN A 10 -4.91 1.19 21.64
C GLN A 10 -3.42 1.48 21.49
N GLU A 11 -2.64 0.41 21.44
CA GLU A 11 -1.21 0.49 21.14
C GLU A 11 -1.03 1.13 19.75
N PHE A 12 -0.43 2.32 19.72
CA PHE A 12 -0.26 3.07 18.48
C PHE A 12 0.96 2.56 17.71
N HIS A 13 0.71 1.73 16.72
CA HIS A 13 1.73 1.34 15.75
C HIS A 13 1.83 2.38 14.64
N PHE A 14 2.96 3.10 14.60
CA PHE A 14 3.21 4.15 13.61
C PHE A 14 3.14 3.63 12.17
N ASP A 15 3.57 2.39 11.93
CA ASP A 15 3.52 1.77 10.60
C ASP A 15 2.07 1.58 10.12
N ASP A 16 1.15 1.21 11.01
CA ASP A 16 -0.27 1.07 10.68
C ASP A 16 -0.93 2.41 10.40
N PHE A 17 -0.44 3.47 11.04
CA PHE A 17 -0.84 4.83 10.70
C PHE A 17 -0.34 5.23 9.31
N ILE A 18 0.94 5.01 8.97
CA ILE A 18 1.48 5.35 7.64
C ILE A 18 0.80 4.52 6.54
N LYS A 19 0.49 3.23 6.78
CA LYS A 19 -0.23 2.37 5.81
C LYS A 19 -1.55 2.99 5.35
N ARG A 20 -2.25 3.77 6.18
CA ARG A 20 -3.48 4.49 5.79
C ARG A 20 -3.23 5.51 4.66
N PHE A 21 -2.02 6.05 4.56
CA PHE A 21 -1.61 6.98 3.51
C PHE A 21 -1.16 6.29 2.22
N ALA A 22 -0.97 4.97 2.22
CA ALA A 22 -0.78 4.16 1.00
C ALA A 22 -2.10 4.00 0.22
N ASN A 23 -2.89 5.07 0.10
CA ASN A 23 -4.10 5.12 -0.69
C ASN A 23 -3.78 5.78 -2.04
N PRO A 24 -4.19 5.21 -3.18
CA PRO A 24 -3.93 5.79 -4.50
C PRO A 24 -4.32 7.26 -4.60
N LYS A 25 -5.45 7.68 -4.02
CA LYS A 25 -5.91 9.08 -4.06
C LYS A 25 -4.93 10.02 -3.36
N VAL A 26 -4.38 9.58 -2.23
CA VAL A 26 -3.39 10.35 -1.46
C VAL A 26 -2.07 10.42 -2.22
N VAL A 27 -1.60 9.30 -2.75
CA VAL A 27 -0.37 9.24 -3.56
C VAL A 27 -0.49 10.14 -4.79
N ILE A 28 -1.60 10.11 -5.50
CA ILE A 28 -1.88 10.98 -6.65
C ILE A 28 -1.78 12.46 -6.25
N ALA A 29 -2.34 12.84 -5.11
CA ALA A 29 -2.28 14.23 -4.63
C ALA A 29 -0.84 14.68 -4.36
N TYR A 30 -0.03 13.84 -3.68
CA TYR A 30 1.40 14.13 -3.47
C TYR A 30 2.19 14.17 -4.77
N CYS A 31 1.93 13.27 -5.72
CA CYS A 31 2.56 13.29 -7.04
C CYS A 31 2.19 14.54 -7.85
N LYS A 32 0.94 15.02 -7.74
CA LYS A 32 0.51 16.30 -8.34
C LYS A 32 1.18 17.50 -7.68
N LEU A 33 1.38 17.48 -6.37
CA LEU A 33 2.16 18.52 -5.69
C LEU A 33 3.62 18.48 -6.16
N LEU A 34 4.18 17.28 -6.32
CA LEU A 34 5.53 17.09 -6.82
C LEU A 34 5.72 17.62 -8.24
N SER A 35 4.72 17.52 -9.13
CA SER A 35 4.83 18.08 -10.49
C SER A 35 5.04 19.60 -10.51
N HIS A 36 4.71 20.28 -9.41
CA HIS A 36 4.88 21.73 -9.23
C HIS A 36 6.09 22.08 -8.34
N TYR A 37 7.07 21.18 -8.20
CA TYR A 37 8.22 21.39 -7.29
C TYR A 37 9.00 22.70 -7.53
N ARG A 38 8.98 23.25 -8.75
CA ARG A 38 9.64 24.51 -9.10
C ARG A 38 8.96 25.76 -8.52
N THR A 39 7.63 25.70 -8.33
CA THR A 39 6.82 26.84 -7.84
C THR A 39 6.46 26.69 -6.37
N ASN A 40 6.56 25.48 -5.82
CA ASN A 40 6.28 25.20 -4.42
C ASN A 40 7.29 25.86 -3.48
N SER A 41 6.85 26.12 -2.25
CA SER A 41 7.76 26.53 -1.18
C SER A 41 8.77 25.43 -0.83
N PRO A 42 9.96 25.77 -0.32
CA PRO A 42 10.95 24.77 0.12
C PRO A 42 10.38 23.82 1.17
N ALA A 43 9.59 24.32 2.12
CA ALA A 43 8.96 23.51 3.17
C ALA A 43 7.97 22.49 2.59
N THR A 44 7.15 22.89 1.61
CA THR A 44 6.21 21.99 0.93
C THR A 44 6.95 20.87 0.21
N ASN A 45 8.03 21.19 -0.52
CA ASN A 45 8.83 20.19 -1.22
C ASN A 45 9.49 19.21 -0.24
N GLN A 46 9.97 19.68 0.91
CA GLN A 46 10.50 18.81 1.96
C GLN A 46 9.44 17.87 2.55
N GLN A 47 8.21 18.35 2.76
CA GLN A 47 7.12 17.53 3.27
C GLN A 47 6.69 16.46 2.25
N VAL A 48 6.57 16.83 0.97
CA VAL A 48 6.27 15.90 -0.13
C VAL A 48 7.37 14.84 -0.21
N LEU A 49 8.64 15.24 -0.20
CA LEU A 49 9.78 14.34 -0.18
C LEU A 49 9.71 13.36 0.99
N ARG A 50 9.50 13.84 2.22
CA ARG A 50 9.40 12.98 3.41
C ARG A 50 8.27 11.96 3.28
N MET A 51 7.10 12.38 2.81
CA MET A 51 5.96 11.48 2.63
C MET A 51 6.22 10.42 1.56
N LEU A 52 6.76 10.82 0.41
CA LEU A 52 7.08 9.88 -0.67
C LEU A 52 8.24 8.95 -0.30
N HIS A 53 9.23 9.44 0.43
CA HIS A 53 10.31 8.62 0.97
C HIS A 53 9.79 7.56 1.94
N ARG A 54 8.95 7.94 2.91
CA ARG A 54 8.33 7.00 3.86
C ARG A 54 7.51 5.93 3.13
N LEU A 55 6.75 6.33 2.12
CA LEU A 55 5.97 5.41 1.30
C LEU A 55 6.87 4.42 0.52
N ALA A 56 7.95 4.92 -0.09
CA ALA A 56 8.84 4.11 -0.92
C ALA A 56 9.78 3.21 -0.10
N TRP A 57 10.33 3.71 1.00
CA TRP A 57 11.37 3.04 1.80
C TRP A 57 10.77 2.27 2.97
N ASP A 58 10.00 2.92 3.84
CA ASP A 58 9.51 2.33 5.08
C ASP A 58 8.40 1.30 4.79
N LEU A 59 7.41 1.70 4.00
CA LEU A 59 6.32 0.80 3.59
C LEU A 59 6.69 -0.14 2.43
N LYS A 60 7.84 0.08 1.77
CA LYS A 60 8.25 -0.65 0.55
C LYS A 60 7.20 -0.58 -0.58
N MET A 61 6.37 0.46 -0.59
CA MET A 61 5.31 0.70 -1.58
C MET A 61 5.77 1.57 -2.75
N TYR A 62 7.08 1.57 -3.05
CA TYR A 62 7.64 2.23 -4.23
C TYR A 62 6.96 1.88 -5.57
N PRO A 63 6.33 0.71 -5.78
CA PRO A 63 5.63 0.41 -7.04
C PRO A 63 4.40 1.29 -7.29
N MET A 64 3.82 1.90 -6.25
CA MET A 64 2.73 2.87 -6.40
C MET A 64 3.20 4.14 -7.14
N LEU A 65 4.50 4.40 -7.18
CA LEU A 65 5.10 5.52 -7.91
C LEU A 65 5.48 5.15 -9.35
N PHE A 66 5.25 3.92 -9.79
CA PHE A 66 5.50 3.46 -11.15
C PHE A 66 4.40 3.94 -12.09
N GLN A 67 4.42 5.24 -12.37
CA GLN A 67 3.44 5.91 -13.22
C GLN A 67 4.15 6.90 -14.16
N ALA A 68 3.71 6.96 -15.41
CA ALA A 68 4.42 7.69 -16.47
C ALA A 68 4.57 9.20 -16.21
N SER A 69 3.53 9.85 -15.69
CA SER A 69 3.57 11.28 -15.34
C SER A 69 4.50 11.58 -14.14
N VAL A 70 4.60 10.64 -13.19
CA VAL A 70 5.56 10.72 -12.09
C VAL A 70 6.99 10.60 -12.63
N PHE A 71 7.25 9.67 -13.56
CA PHE A 71 8.56 9.52 -14.17
C PHE A 71 8.99 10.74 -14.99
N LYS A 72 8.05 11.36 -15.72
CA LYS A 72 8.32 12.65 -16.37
C LYS A 72 8.73 13.72 -15.37
N THR A 73 8.06 13.77 -14.22
CA THR A 73 8.39 14.70 -13.13
C THR A 73 9.77 14.39 -12.54
N PHE A 74 10.09 13.13 -12.30
CA PHE A 74 11.40 12.68 -11.85
C PHE A 74 12.52 13.01 -12.83
N GLN A 75 12.29 12.85 -14.14
CA GLN A 75 13.23 13.25 -15.17
C GLN A 75 13.54 14.74 -15.10
N ASN A 76 12.52 15.59 -14.94
CA ASN A 76 12.70 17.03 -14.78
C ASN A 76 13.50 17.38 -13.51
N ILE A 77 13.17 16.73 -12.37
CA ILE A 77 13.90 16.93 -11.11
C ILE A 77 15.37 16.57 -11.26
N MET A 78 15.67 15.40 -11.85
CA MET A 78 17.04 14.95 -12.07
C MET A 78 17.76 15.91 -13.01
N HIS A 79 17.14 16.29 -14.13
CA HIS A 79 17.69 17.26 -15.06
C HIS A 79 18.05 18.58 -14.37
N ASP A 80 17.14 19.15 -13.59
CA ASP A 80 17.38 20.40 -12.88
C ASP A 80 18.49 20.26 -11.82
N CYS A 81 18.57 19.11 -11.14
CA CYS A 81 19.62 18.85 -10.17
C CYS A 81 21.03 18.79 -10.80
N TYR A 82 21.15 18.32 -12.05
CA TYR A 82 22.44 18.19 -12.75
C TYR A 82 22.78 19.40 -13.64
N SER A 83 21.79 20.08 -14.19
CA SER A 83 21.98 21.19 -15.14
C SER A 83 22.08 22.56 -14.46
N LEU A 84 21.48 22.74 -13.29
CA LEU A 84 21.51 24.03 -12.61
C LEU A 84 22.85 24.29 -11.91
N PRO A 85 23.29 25.56 -11.82
CA PRO A 85 24.45 25.94 -11.01
C PRO A 85 24.29 25.52 -9.55
N LYS A 86 25.39 25.11 -8.91
CA LYS A 86 25.37 24.57 -7.53
C LYS A 86 24.69 25.48 -6.51
N GLU A 87 24.72 26.80 -6.71
CA GLU A 87 24.07 27.79 -5.83
C GLU A 87 22.53 27.70 -5.86
N ARG A 88 21.94 27.22 -6.96
CA ARG A 88 20.48 27.07 -7.11
C ARG A 88 19.97 25.69 -6.74
N VAL A 89 20.87 24.75 -6.47
CA VAL A 89 20.53 23.37 -6.10
C VAL A 89 20.41 23.27 -4.58
N ASP A 90 19.18 23.44 -4.08
CA ASP A 90 18.85 23.19 -2.68
C ASP A 90 19.08 21.72 -2.28
N GLY A 91 19.37 21.48 -1.01
CA GLY A 91 19.50 20.13 -0.45
C GLY A 91 18.25 19.27 -0.69
N THR A 92 17.06 19.88 -0.62
CA THR A 92 15.80 19.21 -0.92
C THR A 92 15.74 18.67 -2.35
N LEU A 93 16.26 19.43 -3.33
CA LEU A 93 16.26 19.02 -4.74
C LEU A 93 17.19 17.82 -4.96
N LYS A 94 18.35 17.78 -4.27
CA LYS A 94 19.27 16.64 -4.33
C LYS A 94 18.64 15.37 -3.76
N GLU A 95 17.95 15.48 -2.64
CA GLU A 95 17.25 14.33 -2.05
C GLU A 95 16.07 13.86 -2.91
N LEU A 96 15.35 14.79 -3.55
CA LEU A 96 14.33 14.43 -4.55
C LEU A 96 14.93 13.71 -5.75
N ALA A 97 16.08 14.14 -6.25
CA ALA A 97 16.79 13.45 -7.32
C ALA A 97 17.27 12.04 -6.90
N ARG A 98 17.69 11.87 -5.65
CA ARG A 98 18.04 10.55 -5.08
C ARG A 98 16.83 9.63 -5.00
N LEU A 99 15.69 10.12 -4.50
CA LEU A 99 14.43 9.37 -4.48
C LEU A 99 14.00 8.97 -5.89
N ALA A 100 14.01 9.91 -6.83
CA ALA A 100 13.71 9.66 -8.24
C ALA A 100 14.61 8.55 -8.82
N THR A 101 15.92 8.65 -8.59
CA THR A 101 16.91 7.66 -9.05
C THR A 101 16.63 6.28 -8.43
N PHE A 102 16.31 6.21 -7.14
CA PHE A 102 15.96 4.97 -6.45
C PHE A 102 14.73 4.30 -7.08
N VAL A 103 13.64 5.06 -7.28
CA VAL A 103 12.39 4.52 -7.84
C VAL A 103 12.60 4.06 -9.29
N VAL A 104 13.30 4.85 -10.12
CA VAL A 104 13.58 4.48 -11.51
C VAL A 104 14.44 3.21 -11.59
N ARG A 105 15.47 3.07 -10.74
CA ARG A 105 16.27 1.83 -10.67
C ARG A 105 15.43 0.62 -10.30
N LYS A 106 14.53 0.76 -9.33
CA LYS A 106 13.59 -0.31 -8.93
C LYS A 106 12.64 -0.67 -10.07
N PHE A 107 12.16 0.31 -10.81
CA PHE A 107 11.33 0.08 -11.99
C PHE A 107 12.09 -0.69 -13.08
N VAL A 108 13.32 -0.28 -13.40
CA VAL A 108 14.13 -0.97 -14.42
C VAL A 108 14.41 -2.42 -14.02
N ALA A 109 14.72 -2.68 -12.74
CA ALA A 109 14.87 -4.04 -12.23
C ALA A 109 13.57 -4.86 -12.37
N ALA A 110 12.42 -4.30 -11.98
CA ALA A 110 11.13 -4.96 -12.15
C ALA A 110 10.77 -5.22 -13.63
N ALA A 111 11.14 -4.30 -14.53
CA ALA A 111 10.90 -4.42 -15.96
C ALA A 111 11.77 -5.48 -16.66
N GLN A 112 12.94 -5.80 -16.09
CA GLN A 112 13.80 -6.89 -16.56
C GLN A 112 13.18 -8.25 -16.28
N GLU A 113 12.53 -8.41 -15.12
CA GLU A 113 11.84 -9.64 -14.73
C GLU A 113 10.46 -9.76 -15.41
N ASN A 114 9.75 -8.65 -15.54
CA ASN A 114 8.36 -8.64 -15.98
C ASN A 114 8.05 -7.47 -16.93
N LYS A 115 7.91 -7.77 -18.22
CA LYS A 115 7.62 -6.76 -19.26
C LYS A 115 6.21 -6.16 -19.16
N ILE A 116 5.27 -6.78 -18.43
CA ILE A 116 3.91 -6.26 -18.25
C ILE A 116 3.91 -4.95 -17.46
N VAL A 117 4.96 -4.71 -16.65
CA VAL A 117 5.15 -3.49 -15.86
C VAL A 117 5.14 -2.22 -16.74
N PHE A 118 5.50 -2.32 -18.03
CA PHE A 118 5.36 -1.21 -19.00
C PHE A 118 3.91 -0.85 -19.33
N ALA A 119 3.00 -1.82 -19.37
CA ALA A 119 1.58 -1.56 -19.56
C ALA A 119 0.95 -0.99 -18.27
N GLU A 120 1.36 -1.51 -17.11
CA GLU A 120 0.88 -1.03 -15.81
C GLU A 120 1.33 0.38 -15.45
N LEU A 121 2.33 0.93 -16.16
CA LEU A 121 2.77 2.32 -16.04
C LEU A 121 1.67 3.34 -16.37
N LEU A 122 0.66 2.91 -17.13
CA LEU A 122 -0.46 3.73 -17.58
C LEU A 122 -1.51 3.94 -16.48
N PHE A 123 -1.55 3.06 -15.47
CA PHE A 123 -2.58 3.05 -14.45
C PHE A 123 -2.02 3.29 -13.05
N TRP A 124 -2.81 3.95 -12.21
CA TRP A 124 -2.48 4.09 -10.80
C TRP A 124 -2.73 2.77 -10.09
N LYS A 125 -1.72 2.31 -9.34
CA LYS A 125 -1.77 1.03 -8.62
C LYS A 125 -2.39 1.22 -7.25
N ASN A 126 -3.24 0.28 -6.87
CA ASN A 126 -3.63 0.13 -5.48
C ASN A 126 -2.52 -0.58 -4.68
N THR A 127 -2.67 -0.69 -3.36
CA THR A 127 -1.67 -1.35 -2.50
C THR A 127 -1.47 -2.83 -2.86
N LYS A 128 -2.53 -3.51 -3.26
CA LYS A 128 -2.47 -4.92 -3.66
C LYS A 128 -1.71 -5.09 -4.98
N ASP A 129 -2.05 -4.32 -6.00
CA ASP A 129 -1.38 -4.35 -7.31
C ASP A 129 0.10 -4.00 -7.15
N ALA A 130 0.41 -2.99 -6.33
CA ALA A 130 1.79 -2.62 -6.03
C ALA A 130 2.58 -3.74 -5.35
N TYR A 131 1.94 -4.49 -4.44
CA TYR A 131 2.56 -5.66 -3.81
C TYR A 131 2.79 -6.79 -4.81
N GLU A 132 1.80 -7.10 -5.63
CA GLU A 132 1.85 -8.15 -6.66
C GLU A 132 2.89 -7.84 -7.75
N LEU A 133 3.07 -6.57 -8.09
CA LEU A 133 4.09 -6.14 -9.06
C LEU A 133 5.51 -6.52 -8.59
N VAL A 134 5.78 -6.47 -7.29
CA VAL A 134 7.10 -6.79 -6.72
C VAL A 134 7.26 -8.26 -6.37
N HIS A 135 6.21 -8.90 -5.86
CA HIS A 135 6.29 -10.27 -5.34
C HIS A 135 5.74 -11.33 -6.31
N GLY A 136 5.36 -10.91 -7.52
CA GLY A 136 4.75 -11.74 -8.56
C GLY A 136 3.22 -11.69 -8.52
N TYR A 137 2.61 -11.72 -9.71
CA TYR A 137 1.17 -11.74 -9.87
C TYR A 137 0.55 -12.95 -9.17
N GLY A 138 -0.56 -12.73 -8.45
CA GLY A 138 -1.23 -13.78 -7.66
C GLY A 138 -0.69 -13.96 -6.23
N SER A 139 0.42 -13.33 -5.86
CA SER A 139 0.94 -13.35 -4.47
C SER A 139 -0.02 -12.75 -3.44
N GLY A 140 -0.79 -11.73 -3.83
CA GLY A 140 -1.85 -11.10 -3.02
C GLY A 140 -3.16 -11.89 -2.96
N SER A 141 -3.23 -13.05 -3.61
CA SER A 141 -4.42 -13.92 -3.68
C SER A 141 -4.33 -15.17 -2.81
N LYS A 142 -3.59 -15.12 -1.68
CA LYS A 142 -3.96 -15.92 -0.52
C LYS A 142 -5.26 -15.35 0.06
N LYS A 143 -6.37 -15.53 -0.66
CA LYS A 143 -7.67 -15.61 0.02
C LYS A 143 -7.46 -16.67 1.12
N PRO A 144 -7.87 -16.46 2.38
CA PRO A 144 -8.09 -17.62 3.24
C PRO A 144 -8.93 -18.55 2.38
N SER A 145 -8.47 -19.80 2.19
CA SER A 145 -9.22 -20.72 1.35
C SER A 145 -10.66 -20.63 1.84
N LYS A 146 -11.57 -20.18 0.98
CA LYS A 146 -12.97 -20.48 1.23
C LYS A 146 -12.93 -22.00 1.23
N VAL A 147 -12.96 -22.61 2.42
CA VAL A 147 -12.99 -24.05 2.57
C VAL A 147 -14.10 -24.50 1.63
N ALA A 148 -13.73 -25.19 0.56
CA ALA A 148 -14.68 -25.65 -0.43
C ALA A 148 -15.35 -26.85 0.22
N TRP A 149 -16.49 -26.62 0.87
CA TRP A 149 -17.28 -27.65 1.51
C TRP A 149 -17.72 -28.66 0.45
N THR A 150 -17.43 -29.95 0.67
CA THR A 150 -17.97 -31.02 -0.17
C THR A 150 -19.46 -31.20 0.13
N GLU A 151 -20.22 -31.80 -0.79
CA GLU A 151 -21.65 -32.11 -0.57
C GLU A 151 -21.85 -32.95 0.70
N GLU A 152 -20.93 -33.86 0.97
CA GLU A 152 -20.91 -34.69 2.18
C GLU A 152 -20.74 -33.85 3.45
N GLN A 153 -19.81 -32.89 3.46
CA GLN A 153 -19.59 -32.02 4.61
C GLN A 153 -20.79 -31.06 4.84
N VAL A 154 -21.45 -30.61 3.77
CA VAL A 154 -22.68 -29.81 3.88
C VAL A 154 -23.84 -30.65 4.44
N TYR A 155 -23.91 -31.93 4.04
CA TYR A 155 -24.91 -32.86 4.56
C TYR A 155 -24.68 -33.16 6.04
N GLU A 156 -23.43 -33.46 6.42
CA GLU A 156 -23.03 -33.69 7.81
C GLU A 156 -23.35 -32.48 8.69
N LEU A 157 -23.03 -31.26 8.22
CA LEU A 157 -23.35 -30.02 8.92
C LEU A 157 -24.86 -29.85 9.15
N LYS A 158 -25.69 -30.18 8.15
CA LYS A 158 -27.16 -30.14 8.29
C LYS A 158 -27.66 -31.16 9.32
N VAL A 159 -27.11 -32.38 9.30
CA VAL A 159 -27.48 -33.43 10.26
C VAL A 159 -27.12 -33.01 11.69
N LEU A 160 -25.92 -32.44 11.89
CA LEU A 160 -25.46 -31.95 13.19
C LEU A 160 -26.32 -30.78 13.68
N TYR A 161 -26.67 -29.84 12.80
CA TYR A 161 -27.56 -28.74 13.14
C TYR A 161 -28.95 -29.21 13.57
N GLU A 162 -29.59 -30.10 12.80
CA GLU A 162 -30.91 -30.64 13.15
C GLU A 162 -30.91 -31.38 14.48
N ARG A 163 -29.77 -32.01 14.84
CA ARG A 163 -29.59 -32.72 16.10
C ARG A 163 -29.44 -31.79 17.31
N TYR A 164 -28.69 -30.70 17.15
CA TYR A 164 -28.33 -29.83 18.26
C TYR A 164 -29.16 -28.54 18.36
N LYS A 165 -30.01 -28.22 17.37
CA LYS A 165 -30.81 -26.98 17.35
C LYS A 165 -31.75 -26.80 18.55
N GLU A 166 -32.17 -27.88 19.20
CA GLU A 166 -33.10 -27.87 20.35
C GLU A 166 -32.37 -28.10 21.69
N GLU A 167 -31.06 -28.38 21.64
CA GLU A 167 -30.26 -28.69 22.83
C GLU A 167 -29.81 -27.38 23.49
N MET A 168 -30.55 -26.95 24.51
CA MET A 168 -30.21 -25.77 25.32
C MET A 168 -29.31 -26.18 26.48
N THR A 169 -27.99 -26.03 26.31
CA THR A 169 -27.05 -26.09 27.42
C THR A 169 -26.70 -24.67 27.90
N PRO A 170 -26.62 -24.41 29.22
CA PRO A 170 -26.41 -23.06 29.75
C PRO A 170 -25.05 -22.42 29.39
N ASP A 171 -24.09 -23.22 28.91
CA ASP A 171 -22.69 -22.81 28.75
C ASP A 171 -22.17 -22.97 27.30
N LYS A 172 -22.94 -23.57 26.39
CA LYS A 172 -22.53 -23.82 25.00
C LYS A 172 -23.69 -23.57 24.04
N ASP A 173 -23.42 -22.83 22.97
CA ASP A 173 -24.37 -22.60 21.88
C ASP A 173 -24.31 -23.76 20.86
N VAL A 174 -25.31 -23.84 19.98
CA VAL A 174 -25.42 -24.81 18.88
C VAL A 174 -24.15 -24.81 18.02
N VAL A 175 -23.50 -23.66 17.84
CA VAL A 175 -22.23 -23.55 17.11
C VAL A 175 -21.09 -24.26 17.86
N ASP A 176 -21.05 -24.18 19.19
CA ASP A 176 -20.04 -24.84 20.03
C ASP A 176 -20.26 -26.36 20.14
N LEU A 177 -21.46 -26.84 19.80
CA LEU A 177 -21.80 -28.26 19.74
C LEU A 177 -21.49 -28.89 18.36
N ILE A 178 -21.37 -28.05 17.33
CA ILE A 178 -21.10 -28.45 15.94
C ILE A 178 -19.60 -28.37 15.59
N LEU A 179 -18.85 -27.48 16.26
CA LEU A 179 -17.40 -27.29 16.13
C LEU A 179 -16.59 -28.34 16.90
#